data_AF-B0E2T4-F1
#
_entry.id   AF-B0E2T4-F1
#
_cell.length_a   1.000
_cell.length_b   1.000
_cell.length_c   1.000
_cell.angle_alpha   90.00
_cell.angle_beta   90.00
_cell.angle_gamma   90.00
#
_symmetry.space_group_name_H-M   'P 1'
#
loop_
_entity.id
_entity.type
_entity.pdbx_description
1 polymer ?
#
loop_
_entity_poly.entity_id
_entity_poly.type
_entity_poly.pdbx_seq_one_letter_code
_entity_poly.pdbx_strand_id
1 'polypeptide(L)'
;MELVHEGYINNRPPHIADPQNSCLAKLEHQDFSTMSASDIQNKMRHKQVVVTGLPFDDKMEFNANGLRTVVGSMTAQISITDFSVINPGTDCVPSVVSGKVNDLLENASSTGKILNGLDLTSVTY
;
A
#
# COMPACT_ATOMS: atom_id res chain seq x y z
N MET A 1 8.45 -3.10 -25.59
CA MET A 1 8.44 -3.21 -24.12
C MET A 1 8.86 -4.65 -23.83
N GLU A 2 10.12 -4.87 -23.48
CA GLU A 2 10.65 -6.20 -23.17
C GLU A 2 10.10 -6.58 -21.79
N LEU A 3 9.29 -7.64 -21.71
CA LEU A 3 8.78 -8.10 -20.42
C LEU A 3 9.96 -8.65 -19.62
N VAL A 4 10.15 -8.12 -18.42
CA VAL A 4 11.19 -8.60 -17.50
C VAL A 4 10.83 -10.03 -17.09
N HIS A 5 11.37 -11.01 -17.81
CA HIS A 5 11.26 -12.44 -17.52
C HIS A 5 12.31 -12.90 -16.50
N GLU A 6 13.26 -12.03 -16.16
CA GLU A 6 14.27 -12.29 -15.15
C GLU A 6 13.59 -12.59 -13.80
N GLY A 7 13.88 -13.77 -13.25
CA GLY A 7 13.30 -14.23 -11.98
C GLY A 7 11.98 -15.00 -12.09
N TYR A 8 11.38 -15.16 -13.28
CA TYR A 8 10.21 -16.03 -13.46
C TYR A 8 10.64 -17.50 -13.60
N ILE A 9 9.87 -18.41 -13.02
CA ILE A 9 10.07 -19.86 -13.12
C ILE A 9 8.90 -20.40 -13.95
N ASN A 10 9.18 -21.02 -15.10
CA ASN A 10 8.17 -21.56 -16.02
C ASN A 10 7.07 -20.53 -16.39
N ASN A 11 7.48 -19.29 -16.73
CA ASN A 11 6.59 -18.17 -17.07
C ASN A 11 5.61 -17.76 -15.95
N ARG A 12 5.91 -18.11 -14.70
CA ARG A 12 5.15 -17.71 -13.51
C ARG A 12 6.06 -17.06 -12.48
N PRO A 13 5.57 -16.11 -11.67
CA PRO A 13 6.38 -15.51 -10.63
C PRO A 13 6.70 -16.55 -9.53
N PRO A 14 7.84 -16.42 -8.81
CA PRO A 14 8.30 -17.43 -7.86
C PRO A 14 7.29 -17.82 -6.79
N HIS A 15 6.51 -16.88 -6.26
CA HIS A 15 5.51 -17.17 -5.22
C HIS A 15 4.35 -18.05 -5.71
N ILE A 16 4.20 -18.24 -7.03
CA ILE A 16 3.22 -19.15 -7.65
C ILE A 16 3.90 -20.45 -8.11
N ALA A 17 5.06 -20.33 -8.77
CA ALA A 17 5.75 -21.48 -9.35
C ALA A 17 6.51 -22.33 -8.32
N ASP A 18 7.07 -21.69 -7.29
CA ASP A 18 7.82 -22.30 -6.20
C ASP A 18 7.58 -21.55 -4.87
N PRO A 19 6.40 -21.73 -4.26
CA PRO A 19 6.05 -21.05 -3.01
C PRO A 19 6.96 -21.39 -1.83
N GLN A 20 7.64 -22.54 -1.88
CA GLN A 20 8.54 -22.99 -0.81
C GLN A 20 9.81 -22.13 -0.79
N ASN A 21 10.41 -21.85 -1.94
CA ASN A 21 11.62 -21.01 -2.02
C ASN A 21 11.34 -19.52 -2.22
N SER A 22 10.08 -19.14 -2.46
CA SER A 22 9.70 -17.72 -2.50
C SER A 22 9.88 -17.03 -1.15
N CYS A 23 10.30 -15.76 -1.18
CA CYS A 23 10.27 -14.88 -0.02
C CYS A 23 8.85 -14.51 0.41
N LEU A 24 7.82 -14.77 -0.41
CA LEU A 24 6.42 -14.50 -0.08
C LEU A 24 5.73 -15.75 0.44
N ALA A 25 4.86 -15.57 1.43
CA ALA A 25 3.86 -16.56 1.82
C ALA A 25 2.47 -15.96 1.62
N LYS A 26 1.70 -16.49 0.66
CA LYS A 26 0.28 -16.17 0.53
C LYS A 26 -0.53 -16.97 1.57
N LEU A 27 -1.42 -16.32 2.30
CA LEU A 27 -2.37 -16.93 3.22
C LEU A 27 -3.76 -16.37 2.95
N GLU A 28 -4.81 -17.20 2.97
CA GLU A 28 -6.18 -16.67 3.00
C GLU A 28 -6.52 -16.21 4.43
N HIS A 29 -7.42 -15.24 4.56
CA HIS A 29 -7.78 -14.65 5.86
C HIS A 29 -8.30 -15.69 6.87
N GLN A 30 -9.06 -16.69 6.40
CA GLN A 30 -9.57 -17.76 7.25
C GLN A 30 -8.43 -18.60 7.85
N ASP A 31 -7.40 -18.90 7.05
CA ASP A 31 -6.25 -19.65 7.53
C ASP A 31 -5.44 -18.78 8.50
N PHE A 32 -5.19 -17.51 8.14
CA PHE A 32 -4.43 -16.59 8.98
C PHE A 32 -5.10 -16.35 10.36
N SER A 33 -6.43 -16.22 10.40
CA SER A 33 -7.19 -15.96 11.63
C SER A 33 -7.25 -17.15 12.59
N THR A 34 -6.97 -18.37 12.10
CA THR A 34 -6.95 -19.59 12.92
C THR A 34 -5.54 -20.01 13.33
N MET A 35 -4.50 -19.42 12.74
CA MET A 35 -3.11 -19.68 13.13
C MET A 35 -2.79 -19.13 14.51
N SER A 36 -1.94 -19.84 15.26
CA SER A 36 -1.40 -19.32 16.51
C SER A 36 -0.44 -18.15 16.24
N ALA A 37 -0.32 -17.23 17.20
CA ALA A 37 0.65 -16.14 17.12
C ALA A 37 2.08 -16.66 16.92
N SER A 38 2.42 -17.81 17.53
CA SER A 38 3.73 -18.45 17.38
C SER A 38 3.97 -18.92 15.94
N ASP A 39 2.99 -19.55 15.32
CA ASP A 39 3.10 -20.02 13.93
C ASP A 39 3.25 -18.85 12.96
N ILE A 40 2.49 -17.77 13.16
CA ILE A 40 2.59 -16.55 12.34
C ILE A 40 3.99 -15.93 12.50
N GLN A 41 4.49 -15.76 13.72
CA GLN A 41 5.82 -15.23 13.98
C GLN A 41 6.93 -16.09 13.37
N ASN A 42 6.84 -17.41 13.52
CA ASN A 42 7.80 -18.35 12.92
C ASN A 42 7.79 -18.24 11.39
N LYS A 43 6.61 -18.05 10.78
CA LYS A 43 6.50 -17.85 9.33
C LYS A 43 7.09 -16.50 8.89
N MET A 44 6.78 -15.42 9.61
CA MET A 44 7.26 -14.05 9.33
C MET A 44 8.77 -13.90 9.50
N ARG A 45 9.43 -14.79 10.26
CA ARG A 45 10.89 -14.81 10.39
C ARG A 45 11.61 -15.06 9.04
N HIS A 46 10.97 -15.80 8.14
CA HIS A 46 11.59 -16.27 6.90
C HIS A 46 10.88 -15.79 5.64
N LYS A 47 9.62 -15.35 5.75
CA LYS A 47 8.79 -14.95 4.61
C LYS A 47 8.03 -13.67 4.91
N GLN A 48 7.85 -12.84 3.89
CA GLN A 48 6.87 -11.77 3.89
C GLN A 48 5.49 -12.37 3.70
N VAL A 49 4.62 -12.22 4.69
CA VAL A 49 3.28 -12.81 4.68
C VAL A 49 2.30 -11.84 4.02
N VAL A 50 1.65 -12.30 2.95
CA VAL A 50 0.57 -11.58 2.27
C VAL A 50 -0.74 -12.29 2.57
N VAL A 51 -1.62 -11.62 3.30
CA VAL A 51 -2.95 -12.15 3.63
C VAL A 51 -3.95 -11.66 2.59
N THR A 52 -4.65 -12.60 1.94
CA THR A 52 -5.70 -12.33 0.95
C THR A 52 -7.07 -12.74 1.45
N GLY A 53 -8.13 -12.34 0.73
CA GLY A 53 -9.50 -12.68 1.11
C GLY A 53 -9.93 -12.02 2.43
N LEU A 54 -9.34 -10.88 2.78
CA LEU A 54 -9.77 -10.09 3.93
C LEU A 54 -11.25 -9.72 3.75
N PRO A 55 -12.07 -9.76 4.81
CA PRO A 55 -13.42 -9.22 4.78
C PRO A 55 -13.28 -7.71 4.57
N PHE A 56 -13.52 -7.25 3.35
CA PHE A 56 -13.46 -5.84 3.01
C PHE A 56 -14.77 -5.17 3.42
N ASP A 57 -14.69 -4.00 4.06
CA ASP A 57 -15.85 -3.13 4.20
C ASP A 57 -15.96 -2.31 2.93
N ASP A 58 -17.01 -2.55 2.14
CA ASP A 58 -17.31 -1.83 0.89
C ASP A 58 -17.37 -0.30 1.06
N LYS A 59 -17.43 0.20 2.30
CA LYS A 59 -17.36 1.64 2.61
C LYS A 59 -15.95 2.24 2.47
N MET A 60 -14.90 1.43 2.40
CA MET A 60 -13.51 1.90 2.35
C MET A 60 -13.04 2.18 0.91
N GLU A 61 -13.60 3.22 0.30
CA GLU A 61 -13.19 3.68 -1.04
C GLU A 61 -12.27 4.91 -0.95
N PHE A 62 -11.48 5.16 -2.01
CA PHE A 62 -10.75 6.43 -2.14
C PHE A 62 -11.71 7.56 -2.53
N ASN A 63 -12.53 7.97 -1.56
CA ASN A 63 -13.48 9.07 -1.68
C ASN A 63 -13.54 9.84 -0.34
N ALA A 64 -14.35 10.90 -0.27
CA ALA A 64 -14.44 11.72 0.94
C ALA A 64 -14.88 10.93 2.20
N ASN A 65 -15.74 9.92 2.04
CA ASN A 65 -16.22 9.12 3.16
C ASN A 65 -15.15 8.13 3.65
N GLY A 66 -14.49 7.43 2.73
CA GLY A 66 -13.41 6.50 3.09
C GLY A 66 -12.22 7.23 3.72
N LEU A 67 -11.80 8.37 3.14
CA LEU A 67 -10.74 9.19 3.73
C LEU A 67 -11.13 9.73 5.11
N ARG A 68 -12.35 10.26 5.28
CA ARG A 68 -12.82 10.73 6.59
C ARG A 68 -12.85 9.61 7.63
N THR A 69 -13.12 8.37 7.24
CA THR A 69 -13.08 7.21 8.14
C THR A 69 -11.66 6.96 8.68
N VAL A 70 -10.63 7.22 7.86
CA VAL A 70 -9.22 7.08 8.27
C VAL A 70 -8.78 8.24 9.17
N VAL A 71 -8.94 9.48 8.71
CA VAL A 71 -8.33 10.67 9.35
C VAL A 71 -9.27 11.46 10.27
N GLY A 72 -10.55 11.11 10.34
CA GLY A 72 -11.59 11.82 11.10
C GLY A 72 -12.05 13.15 10.47
N SER A 73 -11.20 13.86 9.72
CA SER A 73 -11.55 15.13 9.07
C SER A 73 -10.87 15.33 7.71
N MET A 74 -11.65 15.79 6.72
CA MET A 74 -11.12 16.16 5.40
C MET A 74 -10.23 17.42 5.43
N THR A 75 -10.33 18.23 6.49
CA THR A 75 -9.49 19.42 6.69
C THR A 75 -8.27 19.14 7.57
N ALA A 76 -8.08 17.89 8.00
CA ALA A 76 -6.90 17.49 8.76
C ALA A 76 -5.64 17.80 7.96
N GLN A 77 -4.66 18.40 8.64
CA GLN A 77 -3.39 18.77 8.04
C GLN A 77 -2.47 17.55 8.07
N ILE A 78 -1.89 17.23 6.91
CA ILE A 78 -1.08 16.04 6.68
C ILE A 78 0.20 16.39 5.93
N SER A 79 1.18 15.50 6.04
CA SER A 79 2.35 15.50 5.17
C SER A 79 2.00 14.85 3.83
N ILE A 80 2.32 15.53 2.75
CA ILE A 80 2.14 15.05 1.38
C ILE A 80 3.51 14.98 0.71
N THR A 81 3.84 13.81 0.19
CA THR A 81 5.03 13.60 -0.64
C THR A 81 4.68 13.94 -2.09
N ASP A 82 5.22 15.05 -2.60
CA ASP A 82 5.02 15.55 -3.96
C ASP A 82 6.19 15.13 -4.88
N PHE A 83 5.89 14.30 -5.88
CA PHE A 83 6.83 13.83 -6.91
C PHE A 83 6.74 14.62 -8.22
N SER A 84 5.89 15.65 -8.31
CA SER A 84 5.74 16.46 -9.51
C SER A 84 6.90 17.44 -9.74
N VAL A 85 7.69 17.73 -8.70
CA VAL A 85 8.85 18.62 -8.80
C VAL A 85 10.07 17.79 -9.19
N ILE A 86 10.33 17.70 -10.49
CA ILE A 86 11.59 17.16 -11.01
C ILE A 86 12.57 18.33 -11.14
N ASN A 87 13.59 18.36 -10.29
CA ASN A 87 14.67 19.33 -10.45
C ASN A 87 15.64 18.86 -11.55
N PRO A 88 15.93 19.67 -12.57
CA PRO A 88 16.89 19.30 -13.60
C PRO A 88 18.26 18.99 -12.98
N GLY A 89 18.76 17.77 -13.18
CA GLY A 89 20.07 17.34 -12.68
C GLY A 89 20.08 16.66 -11.32
N THR A 90 18.92 16.41 -10.70
CA THR A 90 18.82 15.50 -9.54
C THR A 90 18.04 14.25 -9.91
N ASP A 91 18.32 13.14 -9.22
CA ASP A 91 17.41 12.00 -9.19
C ASP A 91 16.02 12.48 -8.72
N CYS A 92 14.94 11.76 -9.06
CA CYS A 92 13.57 12.10 -8.67
C CYS A 92 13.40 12.10 -7.12
N VAL A 93 13.82 13.18 -6.47
CA VAL A 93 13.71 13.37 -5.03
C VAL A 93 12.37 14.06 -4.75
N PRO A 94 11.43 13.39 -4.08
CA PRO A 94 10.16 14.03 -3.73
C PRO A 94 10.38 15.14 -2.71
N SER A 95 9.53 16.16 -2.78
CA SER A 95 9.42 17.17 -1.73
C SER A 95 8.31 16.80 -0.76
N VAL A 96 8.55 16.92 0.54
CA VAL A 96 7.49 16.78 1.56
C VAL A 96 6.90 18.15 1.82
N VAL A 97 5.60 18.30 1.56
CA VAL A 97 4.84 19.54 1.78
C VAL A 97 3.71 19.30 2.77
N SER A 98 3.22 20.37 3.39
CA SER A 98 2.01 20.31 4.22
C SER A 98 0.78 20.60 3.37
N GLY A 99 -0.24 19.76 3.49
CA GLY A 99 -1.53 19.96 2.83
C GLY A 99 -2.69 19.40 3.67
N LYS A 100 -3.89 19.42 3.12
CA LYS A 100 -5.09 18.83 3.72
C LYS A 100 -5.41 17.50 3.06
N VAL A 101 -6.12 16.64 3.78
CA VAL A 101 -6.61 15.37 3.23
C VAL A 101 -7.50 15.59 2.00
N ASN A 102 -8.30 16.64 1.99
CA ASN A 102 -9.12 17.02 0.83
C ASN A 102 -8.28 17.31 -0.43
N ASP A 103 -7.06 17.82 -0.27
CA ASP A 103 -6.19 18.17 -1.40
C ASP A 103 -5.78 16.90 -2.18
N LEU A 104 -5.62 15.76 -1.48
CA LEU A 104 -5.36 14.45 -2.13
C LEU A 104 -6.55 13.98 -2.96
N LEU A 105 -7.77 14.14 -2.43
CA LEU A 105 -8.99 13.74 -3.11
C LEU A 105 -9.26 14.60 -4.35
N GLU A 106 -9.10 15.92 -4.22
CA GLU A 106 -9.23 16.86 -5.34
C GLU A 106 -8.19 16.55 -6.43
N ASN A 107 -6.93 16.31 -6.04
CA ASN A 107 -5.86 15.98 -6.98
C ASN A 107 -6.15 14.69 -7.77
N ALA A 108 -6.70 13.66 -7.12
CA ALA A 108 -7.01 12.37 -7.75
C ALA A 108 -8.08 12.45 -8.85
N SER A 109 -8.96 13.46 -8.80
CA SER A 109 -10.02 13.67 -9.80
C SER A 109 -9.57 14.38 -11.08
N SER A 110 -8.29 14.77 -11.17
CA SER A 110 -7.73 15.58 -12.27
C SER A 110 -6.51 14.88 -12.92
N THR A 111 -5.93 15.46 -13.99
CA THR A 111 -4.56 15.15 -14.46
C THR A 111 -3.52 15.66 -13.45
N GLY A 112 -3.71 15.31 -12.19
CA GLY A 112 -3.08 15.90 -11.03
C GLY A 112 -1.61 15.54 -10.92
N LYS A 113 -0.98 16.14 -9.90
CA LYS A 113 0.38 15.82 -9.50
C LYS A 113 0.46 14.41 -8.93
N ILE A 114 1.65 13.83 -8.93
CA ILE A 114 1.91 12.57 -8.22
C ILE A 114 2.10 12.89 -6.74
N LEU A 115 1.02 12.77 -5.96
CA LEU A 115 0.98 13.08 -4.53
C LEU A 115 0.70 11.82 -3.71
N ASN A 116 1.48 11.59 -2.65
CA ASN A 116 1.28 10.48 -1.73
C ASN A 116 1.05 10.99 -0.29
N GLY A 117 0.02 10.49 0.39
CA GLY A 117 -0.19 10.66 1.82
C GLY A 117 0.05 9.34 2.54
N LEU A 118 1.29 9.11 2.99
CA LEU A 118 1.69 7.84 3.64
C LEU A 118 1.61 7.90 5.17
N ASP A 119 1.69 9.10 5.74
CA ASP A 119 1.71 9.33 7.19
C ASP A 119 0.35 9.81 7.71
N LEU A 120 -0.71 9.06 7.40
CA LEU A 120 -2.05 9.32 7.93
C LEU A 120 -2.19 8.66 9.31
N THR A 121 -2.35 9.46 10.35
CA THR A 121 -2.70 8.94 11.67
C THR A 121 -4.18 8.59 11.71
N SER A 122 -4.49 7.32 11.99
CA SER A 122 -5.88 6.90 12.16
C SER A 122 -6.43 7.42 13.49
N VAL A 123 -7.62 8.02 13.49
CA VAL A 123 -8.33 8.30 14.74
C VAL A 123 -9.05 7.02 15.17
N THR A 124 -8.42 6.24 16.04
CA THR A 124 -9.06 5.06 16.63
C THR A 124 -10.03 5.53 17.73
N TYR A 125 -11.34 5.40 17.49
CA TYR A 125 -12.38 5.57 18.52
C TYR A 125 -12.71 4.24 19.19
#